data_AF-A0A094P516-F1
#
_entry.id   AF-A0A094P516-F1
#
_cell.length_a   1.000
_cell.length_b   1.000
_cell.length_c   1.000
_cell.angle_alpha   90.00
_cell.angle_beta   90.00
_cell.angle_gamma   90.00
#
_symmetry.space_group_name_H-M   'P 1'
#
loop_
_entity.id
_entity.type
_entity.pdbx_description
1 polymer ?
#
loop_
_entity_poly.entity_id
_entity_poly.type
_entity_poly.pdbx_seq_one_letter_code
_entity_poly.pdbx_strand_id
1 'polypeptide(L)' 'MLRALDQALERHEGQAVVRLRLVNSGVERVFELPRKVTVSLDLIGEIKSLLGSACLGA' A
#
# COMPACT_ATOMS: atom_id res chain seq x y z
N MET A 1 4.78 3.47 -11.77
CA MET A 1 3.93 2.73 -10.81
C MET A 1 4.50 2.75 -9.39
N LEU A 2 5.72 2.23 -9.12
CA LEU A 2 6.30 2.23 -7.75
C LEU A 2 6.46 3.63 -7.13
N ARG A 3 6.88 4.63 -7.93
CA ARG A 3 7.06 6.00 -7.43
C ARG A 3 5.75 6.66 -6.99
N ALA A 4 4.63 6.33 -7.66
CA ALA A 4 3.34 6.92 -7.32
C ALA A 4 2.80 6.36 -6.00
N LEU A 5 3.01 5.07 -5.75
CA LEU A 5 2.71 4.45 -4.46
C LEU A 5 3.55 5.08 -3.34
N ASP A 6 4.86 5.23 -3.57
CA ASP A 6 5.77 5.80 -2.57
C ASP A 6 5.36 7.24 -2.19
N GLN A 7 5.04 8.06 -3.18
CA GLN A 7 4.53 9.42 -3.00
C GLN A 7 3.17 9.47 -2.29
N ALA A 8 2.26 8.55 -2.60
CA ALA A 8 0.98 8.47 -1.90
C ALA A 8 1.21 8.14 -0.43
N LEU A 9 2.03 7.13 -0.13
CA LEU A 9 2.33 6.77 1.26
C LEU A 9 3.06 7.90 2.02
N GLU A 10 3.86 8.73 1.34
CA GLU A 10 4.54 9.89 1.92
C GLU A 10 3.56 11.00 2.33
N ARG A 11 2.46 11.18 1.59
CA ARG A 11 1.41 12.15 1.96
C ARG A 11 0.66 11.79 3.24
N HIS A 12 0.70 10.52 3.64
CA HIS A 12 -0.08 9.99 4.76
C HIS A 12 0.83 9.45 5.87
N GLU A 13 1.93 10.13 6.21
CA GLU A 13 2.84 9.70 7.29
C GLU A 13 2.11 9.40 8.61
N GLY A 14 2.61 8.42 9.36
CA GLY A 14 2.01 8.01 10.62
C GLY A 14 2.75 6.89 11.33
N GLN A 15 2.01 6.02 12.02
CA GLN A 15 2.61 4.98 12.88
C GLN A 15 2.34 3.54 12.42
N ALA A 16 1.40 3.33 11.49
CA ALA A 16 1.05 2.00 11.01
C ALA A 16 2.07 1.50 9.99
N VAL A 17 2.53 0.26 10.17
CA VAL A 17 3.48 -0.40 9.26
C VAL A 17 2.77 -0.83 7.97
N VAL A 18 3.39 -0.56 6.83
CA VAL A 18 2.86 -0.97 5.51
C VAL A 18 3.50 -2.28 5.06
N ARG A 19 2.67 -3.24 4.65
CA ARG A 19 3.11 -4.52 4.07
C ARG A 19 2.56 -4.67 2.66
N LEU A 20 3.43 -4.96 1.69
CA LEU A 20 3.07 -5.30 0.32
C LEU A 20 3.06 -6.81 0.14
N ARG A 21 1.92 -7.34 -0.29
CA ARG A 21 1.78 -8.73 -0.70
C ARG A 21 1.83 -8.80 -2.23
N LEU A 22 2.84 -9.46 -2.76
CA LEU A 22 2.94 -9.79 -4.18
C LEU A 22 2.45 -11.22 -4.37
N VAL A 23 1.35 -11.36 -5.11
CA VAL A 23 0.75 -12.64 -5.46
C VAL A 23 1.02 -12.88 -6.94
N ASN A 24 1.76 -13.94 -7.26
CA ASN A 24 1.97 -14.38 -8.64
C ASN A 24 1.79 -15.90 -8.69
N SER A 25 0.95 -16.42 -9.59
CA SER A 25 0.63 -17.83 -9.85
C SER A 25 1.41 -18.87 -9.02
N GLY A 26 0.98 -19.09 -7.77
CA GLY A 26 1.52 -20.10 -6.86
C GLY A 26 2.60 -19.64 -5.88
N VAL A 27 3.02 -18.38 -5.93
CA VAL A 27 4.02 -17.77 -5.04
C VAL A 27 3.45 -16.51 -4.40
N GLU A 28 3.48 -16.48 -3.07
CA GLU A 28 3.17 -15.31 -2.27
C GLU A 28 4.45 -14.78 -1.62
N ARG A 29 4.72 -13.48 -1.79
CA ARG A 29 5.81 -12.79 -1.09
C ARG A 29 5.27 -11.57 -0.37
N VAL A 30 5.65 -11.41 0.90
CA VAL A 30 5.27 -10.27 1.72
C VAL A 30 6.53 -9.45 2.02
N PHE A 31 6.46 -8.15 1.76
CA PHE A 31 7.52 -7.19 2.03
C PHE A 31 7.01 -6.13 2.99
N GLU A 32 7.79 -5.79 4.01
CA GLU A 32 7.56 -4.58 4.80
C GLU A 32 8.21 -3.39 4.10
N LEU A 33 7.48 -2.28 4.02
CA LEU A 33 8.04 -1.05 3.48
C LEU A 33 8.73 -0.25 4.59
N PRO A 34 9.83 0.47 4.30
CA PRO A 34 10.56 1.28 5.27
C PRO A 34 9.85 2.62 5.55
N ARG A 35 8.52 2.60 5.69
CA ARG A 35 7.68 3.77 5.93
C ARG A 35 6.43 3.39 6.71
N LYS A 36 5.96 4.33 7.51
CA LYS A 36 4.76 4.20 8.33
C LYS A 36 3.74 5.23 7.90
N VAL A 37 2.47 4.85 7.97
CA VAL A 37 1.35 5.67 7.51
C VAL A 37 0.26 5.80 8.57
N THR A 38 -0.60 6.79 8.39
CA THR A 38 -1.88 6.89 9.10
C THR A 38 -2.95 6.23 8.25
N VAL A 39 -3.63 5.21 8.77
CA VAL A 39 -4.72 4.54 8.05
C VAL A 39 -5.95 5.44 8.07
N SER A 40 -6.27 6.02 6.91
CA SER A 40 -7.40 6.93 6.71
C SER A 40 -8.24 6.50 5.50
N LEU A 41 -9.47 7.00 5.41
CA LEU A 41 -10.32 6.79 4.22
C LEU A 41 -9.69 7.39 2.97
N ASP A 42 -8.99 8.53 3.11
CA ASP A 42 -8.31 9.20 2.01
C ASP A 42 -7.16 8.33 1.46
N LEU A 43 -6.31 7.79 2.34
CA LEU A 43 -5.25 6.86 1.95
C LEU A 43 -5.83 5.63 1.25
N ILE A 44 -6.89 5.04 1.81
CA ILE A 44 -7.55 3.86 1.21
C ILE A 44 -8.07 4.18 -0.20
N GLY A 45 -8.72 5.33 -0.38
CA GLY A 45 -9.22 5.77 -1.69
C GLY A 45 -8.11 5.99 -2.71
N GLU A 46 -7.05 6.67 -2.30
CA GLU A 46 -5.89 6.96 -3.14
C GLU A 46 -5.17 5.68 -3.59
N ILE A 47 -4.95 4.72 -2.68
CA ILE A 47 -4.32 3.44 -3.00
C ILE A 47 -5.18 2.61 -3.95
N LYS A 48 -6.51 2.57 -3.73
CA LYS A 48 -7.43 1.90 -4.66
C LYS A 48 -7.43 2.53 -6.05
N SER A 49 -7.28 3.85 -6.14
CA SER A 49 -7.16 4.55 -7.44
C SER A 49 -5.86 4.18 -8.16
N LEU A 50 -4.75 4.04 -7.42
CA LEU A 50 -3.44 3.73 -7.98
C LEU A 50 -3.25 2.25 -8.36
N LEU A 51 -3.77 1.32 -7.57
CA LEU A 51 -3.51 -0.12 -7.70
C LEU A 51 -4.75 -0.94 -8.08
N GLY A 52 -5.93 -0.32 -8.18
CA GLY A 52 -7.21 -0.97 -8.44
C GLY A 52 -7.94 -1.40 -7.17
N SER A 53 -9.24 -1.69 -7.28
CA SER A 53 -10.11 -1.97 -6.13
C SER A 53 -9.74 -3.21 -5.32
N ALA A 54 -9.07 -4.19 -5.93
CA ALA A 54 -8.69 -5.47 -5.31
C ALA A 54 -7.31 -5.46 -4.64
N CYS A 55 -6.65 -4.30 -4.54
CA CYS A 55 -5.26 -4.22 -4.06
C CYS A 55 -5.09 -4.27 -2.53
N LEU A 56 -6.18 -4.10 -1.77
CA LEU A 56 -6.16 -4.14 -0.31
C LEU A 56 -6.67 -5.50 0.16
N GLY A 57 -5.87 -6.18 0.99
CA GLY A 57 -6.30 -7.39 1.69
C GLY A 57 -7.25 -7.06 2.83
N ALA A 58 -8.19 -7.97 3.09
CA ALA A 58 -9.05 -7.95 4.28
C ALA A 58 -8.27 -8.34 5.53
#